data_AF-A0A2K3JK11-F1
#
_entry.id   AF-A0A2K3JK11-F1
#
_cell.length_a   1.000
_cell.length_b   1.000
_cell.length_c   1.000
_cell.angle_alpha   90.00
_cell.angle_beta   90.00
_cell.angle_gamma   90.00
#
_symmetry.space_group_name_H-M   'P 1'
#
loop_
_entity.id
_entity.type
_entity.pdbx_description
1 polymer ?
#
loop_
_entity_poly.entity_id
_entity_poly.type
_entity_poly.pdbx_seq_one_letter_code
_entity_poly.pdbx_strand_id
1 'polypeptide(L)'
;MISPVLEQGKKEVEALFPPGTWYSLFDLTQVIVSKDGSNVTLDAPLHVVNVHLYQNTILPMQQGGMISKDARMTPFSLIVTFPAGASEGEAKGNLFLDDDELPEMKLGNGYSTYIDFHASVKEGNVKVWSQVQEGKFALDKGWVIDTIHVLGLNGSGATATIEVDGTLSNVTIDITEQNYLYGQGDRKNNTVMARMKGLNIPVGKSFSMTWKV
;
A
#
# COMPACT_ATOMS: atom_id res chain seq x y z
N MET A 1 -4.87 -4.48 -10.67
CA MET A 1 -5.73 -4.64 -11.85
C MET A 1 -5.66 -3.38 -12.69
N ILE A 2 -5.50 -3.51 -14.01
CA ILE A 2 -5.50 -2.39 -14.95
C ILE A 2 -6.73 -2.57 -15.84
N SER A 3 -7.53 -1.52 -15.99
CA SER A 3 -8.77 -1.51 -16.75
C SER A 3 -8.67 -0.43 -17.85
N PRO A 4 -8.08 -0.75 -19.02
CA PRO A 4 -7.86 0.21 -20.09
C PRO A 4 -9.12 0.42 -20.94
N VAL A 5 -9.26 1.60 -21.52
CA VAL A 5 -10.22 1.84 -22.62
C VAL A 5 -9.66 1.21 -23.89
N LEU A 6 -10.45 0.37 -24.55
CA LEU A 6 -10.04 -0.36 -25.76
C LEU A 6 -10.86 0.03 -27.01
N GLU A 7 -11.82 0.93 -26.85
CA GLU A 7 -12.70 1.39 -27.93
C GLU A 7 -12.41 2.85 -28.29
N GLN A 8 -12.37 3.13 -29.59
CA GLN A 8 -12.08 4.46 -30.11
C GLN A 8 -13.12 5.49 -29.63
N GLY A 9 -12.63 6.61 -29.09
CA GLY A 9 -13.46 7.76 -28.72
C GLY A 9 -14.26 7.59 -27.41
N LYS A 10 -14.18 6.44 -26.74
CA LYS A 10 -14.79 6.24 -25.42
C LYS A 10 -14.02 6.99 -24.33
N LYS A 11 -14.75 7.40 -23.29
CA LYS A 11 -14.23 8.08 -22.09
C LYS A 11 -14.60 7.35 -20.80
N GLU A 12 -15.07 6.12 -20.95
CA GLU A 12 -15.51 5.24 -19.87
C GLU A 12 -15.11 3.81 -20.26
N VAL A 13 -14.94 2.96 -19.27
CA VAL A 13 -14.71 1.51 -19.45
C VAL A 13 -15.58 0.73 -18.48
N GLU A 14 -16.29 -0.27 -18.98
CA GLU A 14 -16.96 -1.26 -18.12
C GLU A 14 -15.92 -2.33 -17.74
N ALA A 15 -15.64 -2.46 -16.44
CA ALA A 15 -14.66 -3.41 -15.93
C ALA A 15 -15.30 -4.36 -14.92
N LEU A 16 -15.04 -5.66 -15.07
CA LEU A 16 -15.43 -6.66 -14.08
C LEU A 16 -14.48 -6.60 -12.88
N PHE A 17 -15.02 -6.28 -11.70
CA PHE A 17 -14.31 -6.35 -10.43
C PHE A 17 -14.66 -7.67 -9.72
N PRO A 18 -13.69 -8.58 -9.53
CA PRO A 18 -13.88 -9.77 -8.69
C PRO A 18 -14.31 -9.41 -7.26
N PRO A 19 -14.92 -10.37 -6.52
CA PRO A 19 -15.27 -10.18 -5.12
C PRO A 19 -14.12 -9.62 -4.27
N GLY A 20 -14.43 -8.62 -3.45
CA GLY A 20 -13.50 -7.96 -2.55
C GLY A 20 -13.45 -6.44 -2.73
N THR A 21 -12.46 -5.84 -2.08
CA THR A 21 -12.22 -4.40 -2.04
C THR A 21 -11.04 -4.04 -2.93
N TRP A 22 -11.22 -2.97 -3.70
CA TRP A 22 -10.26 -2.48 -4.70
C TRP A 22 -10.05 -0.99 -4.51
N TYR A 23 -8.79 -0.56 -4.38
CA TYR A 23 -8.41 0.83 -4.13
C TYR A 23 -7.74 1.44 -5.35
N SER A 24 -8.11 2.65 -5.75
CA SER A 24 -7.45 3.34 -6.87
C SER A 24 -6.01 3.69 -6.51
N LEU A 25 -5.04 3.38 -7.39
CA LEU A 25 -3.64 3.78 -7.20
C LEU A 25 -3.37 5.24 -7.56
N PHE A 26 -4.29 5.90 -8.28
CA PHE A 26 -4.18 7.33 -8.59
C PHE A 26 -4.81 8.21 -7.52
N ASP A 27 -5.79 7.70 -6.78
CA ASP A 27 -6.42 8.37 -5.65
C ASP A 27 -6.75 7.33 -4.56
N LEU A 28 -5.90 7.25 -3.55
CA LEU A 28 -6.02 6.28 -2.44
C LEU A 28 -7.28 6.50 -1.58
N THR A 29 -7.98 7.61 -1.75
CA THR A 29 -9.27 7.83 -1.09
C THR A 29 -10.41 7.10 -1.79
N GLN A 30 -10.24 6.67 -3.05
CA GLN A 30 -11.29 6.02 -3.83
C GLN A 30 -11.29 4.50 -3.68
N VAL A 31 -12.46 3.94 -3.41
CA VAL A 31 -12.65 2.50 -3.17
C VAL A 31 -13.84 1.94 -3.95
N ILE A 32 -13.67 0.71 -4.44
CA ILE A 32 -14.71 -0.11 -5.06
C ILE A 32 -14.86 -1.38 -4.22
N VAL A 33 -16.10 -1.68 -3.80
CA VAL A 33 -16.44 -2.92 -3.11
C VAL A 33 -17.37 -3.75 -3.98
N SER A 34 -16.88 -4.90 -4.42
CA SER A 34 -17.62 -5.88 -5.22
C SER A 34 -17.93 -7.08 -4.34
N LYS A 35 -19.21 -7.47 -4.21
CA LYS A 35 -19.60 -8.64 -3.40
C LYS A 35 -19.57 -9.93 -4.21
N ASP A 36 -20.29 -9.93 -5.32
CA ASP A 36 -20.54 -11.15 -6.11
C ASP A 36 -19.79 -11.18 -7.44
N GLY A 37 -18.82 -10.28 -7.62
CA GLY A 37 -18.29 -9.96 -8.95
C GLY A 37 -19.25 -9.01 -9.65
N SER A 38 -18.80 -7.80 -9.97
CA SER A 38 -19.66 -6.77 -10.55
C SER A 38 -18.96 -6.05 -11.66
N ASN A 39 -19.68 -5.83 -12.77
CA ASN A 39 -19.25 -4.85 -13.75
C ASN A 39 -19.48 -3.46 -13.17
N VAL A 40 -18.43 -2.64 -13.23
CA VAL A 40 -18.45 -1.25 -12.80
C VAL A 40 -18.03 -0.40 -13.99
N THR A 41 -18.85 0.58 -14.34
CA THR A 41 -18.49 1.60 -15.33
C THR A 41 -17.58 2.61 -14.65
N LEU A 42 -16.36 2.75 -15.16
CA LEU A 42 -15.34 3.65 -14.63
C LEU A 42 -15.13 4.81 -15.60
N ASP A 43 -15.03 6.02 -15.05
CA ASP A 43 -14.56 7.18 -15.81
C ASP A 43 -13.12 6.95 -16.28
N ALA A 44 -12.88 7.20 -17.56
CA ALA A 44 -11.59 7.08 -18.22
C ALA A 44 -11.43 8.17 -19.29
N PRO A 45 -11.44 9.46 -18.90
CA PRO A 45 -11.13 10.54 -19.84
C PRO A 45 -9.73 10.35 -20.43
N LEU A 46 -9.41 11.08 -21.51
CA LEU A 46 -8.23 10.85 -22.35
C LEU A 46 -6.88 10.68 -21.60
N HIS A 47 -6.72 11.29 -20.42
CA HIS A 47 -5.50 11.28 -19.62
C HIS A 47 -5.52 10.27 -18.46
N VAL A 48 -6.53 9.41 -18.37
CA VAL A 48 -6.74 8.49 -17.24
C VAL A 48 -6.80 7.05 -17.74
N VAL A 49 -6.03 6.20 -17.07
CA VAL A 49 -6.19 4.74 -17.10
C VAL A 49 -6.58 4.29 -15.70
N ASN A 50 -7.55 3.38 -15.58
CA ASN A 50 -7.98 2.90 -14.28
C ASN A 50 -7.05 1.81 -13.76
N VAL A 51 -6.44 2.02 -12.59
CA VAL A 51 -5.54 1.05 -11.95
C VAL A 51 -5.92 0.90 -10.49
N HIS A 52 -6.19 -0.34 -10.08
CA HIS A 52 -6.66 -0.68 -8.75
C HIS A 52 -5.78 -1.71 -8.04
N LEU A 53 -5.53 -1.51 -6.75
CA LEU A 53 -4.86 -2.44 -5.84
C LEU A 53 -5.92 -3.24 -5.07
N TYR A 54 -5.77 -4.55 -5.03
CA TYR A 54 -6.68 -5.44 -4.29
C TYR A 54 -6.40 -5.36 -2.78
N GLN A 55 -7.41 -5.65 -1.95
CA GLN A 55 -7.25 -5.82 -0.50
C GLN A 55 -6.20 -6.88 -0.13
N ASN A 56 -5.79 -6.87 1.14
CA ASN A 56 -4.84 -7.81 1.74
C ASN A 56 -3.44 -7.78 1.09
N THR A 57 -3.08 -6.65 0.49
CA THR A 57 -1.82 -6.48 -0.25
C THR A 57 -0.98 -5.38 0.39
N ILE A 58 0.34 -5.59 0.43
CA ILE A 58 1.32 -4.54 0.71
C ILE A 58 2.10 -4.29 -0.58
N LEU A 59 2.01 -3.07 -1.10
CA LEU A 59 2.71 -2.63 -2.30
C LEU A 59 3.83 -1.65 -1.92
N PRO A 60 5.10 -2.04 -2.02
CA PRO A 60 6.23 -1.12 -1.96
C PRO A 60 6.29 -0.26 -3.22
N MET A 61 6.51 1.04 -3.07
CA MET A 61 6.64 1.99 -4.16
C MET A 61 7.81 2.94 -3.91
N GLN A 62 8.35 3.47 -4.99
CA GLN A 62 9.29 4.59 -4.99
C GLN A 62 8.72 5.69 -5.89
N GLN A 63 9.11 6.94 -5.63
CA GLN A 63 8.73 8.02 -6.51
C GLN A 63 9.44 7.85 -7.86
N GLY A 64 8.68 7.99 -8.95
CA GLY A 64 9.24 7.93 -10.29
C GLY A 64 10.26 9.05 -10.54
N GLY A 65 11.25 8.75 -11.38
CA GLY A 65 12.23 9.70 -11.90
C GLY A 65 12.24 9.65 -13.44
N MET A 66 12.98 10.57 -14.07
CA MET A 66 13.15 10.57 -15.52
C MET A 66 13.83 9.28 -16.01
N ILE A 67 14.72 8.73 -15.19
CA ILE A 67 15.38 7.43 -15.38
C ILE A 67 15.26 6.58 -14.11
N SER A 68 15.34 5.25 -14.26
CA SER A 68 15.24 4.30 -13.15
C SER A 68 16.31 4.52 -12.08
N LYS A 69 17.52 4.93 -12.49
CA LYS A 69 18.62 5.25 -11.57
C LYS A 69 18.24 6.32 -10.54
N ASP A 70 17.53 7.36 -10.97
CA ASP A 70 17.10 8.44 -10.07
C ASP A 70 15.93 7.98 -9.19
N ALA A 71 14.97 7.23 -9.77
CA ALA A 71 13.84 6.67 -9.02
C ALA A 71 14.30 5.76 -7.87
N ARG A 72 15.32 4.93 -8.11
CA ARG A 72 15.93 4.02 -7.12
C ARG A 72 16.54 4.75 -5.92
N MET A 73 16.85 6.05 -6.03
CA MET A 73 17.39 6.85 -4.92
C MET A 73 16.31 7.53 -4.08
N THR A 74 15.04 7.47 -4.50
CA THR A 74 13.94 8.08 -3.74
C THR A 74 13.54 7.19 -2.55
N PRO A 75 13.04 7.78 -1.45
CA PRO A 75 12.52 7.00 -0.34
C PRO A 75 11.36 6.07 -0.76
N PHE A 76 11.27 4.92 -0.10
CA PHE A 76 10.14 4.02 -0.27
C PHE A 76 8.89 4.54 0.43
N SER A 77 7.74 4.25 -0.18
CA SER A 77 6.44 4.30 0.44
C SER A 77 5.78 2.93 0.40
N LEU A 78 5.06 2.53 1.45
CA LEU A 78 4.26 1.31 1.45
C LEU A 78 2.78 1.65 1.36
N ILE A 79 2.03 0.94 0.52
CA ILE A 79 0.57 0.96 0.50
C ILE A 79 0.07 -0.38 1.04
N VAL A 80 -0.57 -0.36 2.20
CA VAL A 80 -1.17 -1.51 2.87
C VAL A 80 -2.68 -1.44 2.68
N THR A 81 -3.29 -2.50 2.18
CA THR A 81 -4.74 -2.55 1.95
C THR A 81 -5.40 -3.64 2.80
N PHE A 82 -6.49 -3.29 3.47
CA PHE A 82 -7.41 -4.24 4.10
C PHE A 82 -8.77 -4.26 3.37
N PRO A 83 -9.68 -5.19 3.68
CA PRO A 83 -11.07 -5.08 3.22
C PRO A 83 -11.67 -3.75 3.74
N ALA A 84 -12.54 -3.09 2.97
CA ALA A 84 -13.12 -1.82 3.39
C ALA A 84 -13.92 -1.98 4.70
N GLY A 85 -13.57 -1.19 5.72
CA GLY A 85 -14.21 -1.24 7.03
C GLY A 85 -13.83 -2.49 7.84
N ALA A 86 -12.62 -3.03 7.64
CA ALA A 86 -12.17 -4.23 8.33
C ALA A 86 -12.07 -4.04 9.85
N SER A 87 -12.72 -4.93 10.60
CA SER A 87 -12.46 -5.13 12.04
C SER A 87 -11.29 -6.10 12.28
N GLU A 88 -11.08 -7.02 11.34
CA GLU A 88 -10.00 -7.99 11.32
C GLU A 88 -9.49 -8.16 9.88
N GLY A 89 -8.19 -8.40 9.71
CA GLY A 89 -7.60 -8.65 8.41
C GLY A 89 -6.08 -8.77 8.44
N GLU A 90 -5.53 -9.39 7.41
CA GLU A 90 -4.08 -9.51 7.21
C GLU A 90 -3.73 -9.07 5.78
N ALA A 91 -2.56 -8.44 5.63
CA ALA A 91 -1.99 -8.08 4.34
C ALA A 91 -0.54 -8.52 4.27
N LYS A 92 -0.09 -8.89 3.06
CA LYS A 92 1.29 -9.32 2.80
C LYS A 92 1.81 -8.69 1.53
N GLY A 93 3.12 -8.54 1.47
CA GLY A 93 3.85 -8.11 0.28
C GLY A 93 5.33 -8.38 0.47
N ASN A 94 6.11 -8.23 -0.59
CA ASN A 94 7.54 -8.43 -0.53
C ASN A 94 8.28 -7.42 -1.40
N LEU A 95 9.58 -7.30 -1.15
CA LEU A 95 10.49 -6.45 -1.90
C LEU A 95 11.81 -7.17 -2.06
N PHE A 96 12.25 -7.32 -3.30
CA PHE A 96 13.59 -7.78 -3.65
C PHE A 96 14.39 -6.59 -4.17
N LEU A 97 15.59 -6.42 -3.64
CA LEU A 97 16.51 -5.36 -4.00
C LEU A 97 17.85 -5.98 -4.34
N ASP A 98 18.42 -5.63 -5.48
CA ASP A 98 19.76 -6.02 -5.87
C ASP A 98 20.50 -4.87 -6.57
N ASP A 99 21.66 -5.15 -7.14
CA ASP A 99 22.46 -4.20 -7.89
C ASP A 99 22.01 -4.02 -9.35
N ASP A 100 21.08 -4.84 -9.86
CA ASP A 100 20.57 -4.86 -11.26
C ASP A 100 21.64 -5.17 -12.32
N GLU A 101 22.84 -5.60 -11.91
CA GLU A 101 23.97 -5.86 -12.82
C GLU A 101 24.28 -7.36 -12.93
N LEU A 102 23.84 -8.15 -11.95
CA LEU A 102 24.10 -9.59 -11.92
C LEU A 102 23.08 -10.37 -12.75
N PRO A 103 23.52 -11.34 -13.60
CA PRO A 103 22.61 -12.20 -14.35
C PRO A 103 21.70 -13.08 -13.49
N GLU A 104 22.13 -13.38 -12.26
CA GLU A 104 21.39 -14.25 -11.34
C GLU A 104 20.73 -13.46 -10.22
N MET A 105 19.41 -13.57 -10.09
CA MET A 105 18.66 -13.05 -8.94
C MET A 105 18.79 -14.02 -7.76
N LYS A 106 19.84 -13.84 -6.94
CA LYS A 106 20.09 -14.68 -5.76
C LYS A 106 20.37 -13.87 -4.50
N LEU A 107 19.95 -14.41 -3.36
CA LEU A 107 20.34 -13.94 -2.03
C LEU A 107 21.69 -14.53 -1.62
N GLY A 108 22.36 -13.88 -0.67
CA GLY A 108 23.58 -14.37 -0.02
C GLY A 108 24.88 -14.07 -0.77
N ASN A 109 24.82 -13.33 -1.87
CA ASN A 109 26.01 -12.86 -2.60
C ASN A 109 26.56 -11.52 -2.07
N GLY A 110 25.88 -10.89 -1.11
CA GLY A 110 26.22 -9.58 -0.55
C GLY A 110 25.72 -8.38 -1.36
N TYR A 111 25.05 -8.60 -2.49
CA TYR A 111 24.56 -7.56 -3.41
C TYR A 111 23.04 -7.55 -3.53
N SER A 112 22.34 -8.23 -2.63
CA SER A 112 20.88 -8.28 -2.64
C SER A 112 20.31 -8.31 -1.23
N THR A 113 19.06 -7.86 -1.10
CA THR A 113 18.26 -7.87 0.12
C THR A 113 16.84 -8.29 -0.26
N TYR A 114 16.24 -9.15 0.57
CA TYR A 114 14.83 -9.52 0.42
C TYR A 114 14.07 -9.20 1.70
N ILE A 115 12.88 -8.62 1.55
CA ILE A 115 12.03 -8.18 2.64
C ILE A 115 10.64 -8.78 2.46
N ASP A 116 10.17 -9.49 3.48
CA ASP A 116 8.76 -9.84 3.62
C ASP A 116 8.07 -8.80 4.50
N PHE A 117 7.03 -8.15 3.97
CA PHE A 117 6.17 -7.24 4.71
C PHE A 117 4.88 -7.92 5.13
N HIS A 118 4.43 -7.58 6.32
CA HIS A 118 3.21 -8.07 6.91
C HIS A 118 2.44 -6.93 7.55
N ALA A 119 1.12 -7.03 7.53
CA ALA A 119 0.27 -6.17 8.31
C ALA A 119 -0.95 -6.93 8.82
N SER A 120 -1.49 -6.49 9.95
CA SER A 120 -2.73 -7.00 10.52
C SER A 120 -3.54 -5.88 11.13
N VAL A 121 -4.86 -5.99 11.03
CA VAL A 121 -5.81 -5.24 11.86
C VAL A 121 -6.59 -6.23 12.71
N LYS A 122 -6.75 -5.96 14.01
CA LYS A 122 -7.60 -6.75 14.90
C LYS A 122 -8.18 -5.86 15.99
N GLU A 123 -9.50 -5.72 16.00
CA GLU A 123 -10.24 -4.93 17.00
C GLU A 123 -9.69 -3.49 17.12
N GLY A 124 -9.41 -2.86 15.96
CA GLY A 124 -8.84 -1.51 15.87
C GLY A 124 -7.33 -1.42 16.09
N ASN A 125 -6.66 -2.48 16.56
CA ASN A 125 -5.21 -2.51 16.65
C ASN A 125 -4.61 -2.83 15.29
N VAL A 126 -3.82 -1.91 14.74
CA VAL A 126 -3.12 -2.09 13.48
C VAL A 126 -1.64 -2.34 13.76
N LYS A 127 -1.07 -3.31 13.06
CA LYS A 127 0.35 -3.63 13.09
C LYS A 127 0.89 -3.73 11.68
N VAL A 128 2.04 -3.13 11.40
CA VAL A 128 2.81 -3.29 10.15
C VAL A 128 4.24 -3.65 10.53
N TRP A 129 4.79 -4.73 9.96
CA TRP A 129 6.13 -5.20 10.30
C TRP A 129 6.83 -5.86 9.13
N SER A 130 8.14 -6.03 9.24
CA SER A 130 8.95 -6.69 8.22
C SER A 130 9.86 -7.77 8.77
N GLN A 131 10.24 -8.69 7.89
CA GLN A 131 11.32 -9.66 8.08
C GLN A 131 12.34 -9.47 6.95
N VAL A 132 13.59 -9.19 7.31
CA VAL A 132 14.64 -8.86 6.33
C VAL A 132 15.67 -9.99 6.26
N GLN A 133 16.00 -10.40 5.04
CA GLN A 133 17.08 -11.31 4.70
C GLN A 133 18.16 -10.55 3.93
N GLU A 134 19.44 -10.77 4.26
CA GLU A 134 20.58 -10.11 3.60
C GLU A 134 20.51 -8.58 3.60
N GLY A 135 20.10 -7.98 4.73
CA GLY A 135 19.81 -6.54 4.86
C GLY A 135 20.98 -5.58 4.61
N LYS A 136 22.22 -6.08 4.59
CA LYS A 136 23.42 -5.25 4.45
C LYS A 136 23.41 -4.43 3.15
N PHE A 137 23.00 -5.04 2.04
CA PHE A 137 23.00 -4.35 0.75
C PHE A 137 22.07 -3.12 0.78
N ALA A 138 20.82 -3.28 1.23
CA ALA A 138 19.89 -2.17 1.36
C ALA A 138 20.36 -1.09 2.37
N LEU A 139 21.06 -1.50 3.44
CA LEU A 139 21.64 -0.57 4.42
C LEU A 139 22.79 0.25 3.84
N ASP A 140 23.68 -0.38 3.08
CA ASP A 140 24.82 0.29 2.44
C ASP A 140 24.33 1.29 1.37
N LYS A 141 23.18 1.02 0.73
CA LYS A 141 22.52 1.95 -0.19
C LYS A 141 21.79 3.10 0.52
N GLY A 142 21.57 3.00 1.83
CA GLY A 142 20.88 4.02 2.62
C GLY A 142 19.39 4.14 2.31
N TRP A 143 18.75 3.08 1.79
CA TRP A 143 17.33 3.12 1.49
C TRP A 143 16.47 3.14 2.74
N VAL A 144 15.43 3.97 2.71
CA VAL A 144 14.51 4.17 3.83
C VAL A 144 13.06 4.10 3.37
N ILE A 145 12.18 3.66 4.26
CA ILE A 145 10.72 3.80 4.16
C ILE A 145 10.38 5.12 4.85
N ASP A 146 9.88 6.08 4.08
CA ASP A 146 9.49 7.39 4.60
C ASP A 146 7.99 7.47 4.92
N THR A 147 7.16 6.83 4.09
CA THR A 147 5.71 6.94 4.18
C THR A 147 5.05 5.56 4.19
N ILE A 148 4.04 5.37 5.05
CA ILE A 148 3.14 4.22 5.02
C ILE A 148 1.71 4.73 4.88
N HIS A 149 0.97 4.17 3.93
CA HIS A 149 -0.47 4.34 3.78
C HIS A 149 -1.16 3.03 4.19
N VAL A 150 -2.16 3.10 5.06
CA VAL A 150 -2.99 1.95 5.43
C VAL A 150 -4.44 2.27 5.11
N LEU A 151 -5.04 1.48 4.21
CA LEU A 151 -6.37 1.69 3.65
C LEU A 151 -7.35 0.63 4.15
N GLY A 152 -8.64 0.95 4.18
CA GLY A 152 -9.70 0.02 4.54
C GLY A 152 -10.00 -0.07 6.03
N LEU A 153 -9.47 0.85 6.83
CA LEU A 153 -9.64 0.82 8.28
C LEU A 153 -11.05 1.25 8.68
N ASN A 154 -11.63 0.59 9.68
CA ASN A 154 -12.86 1.02 10.32
C ASN A 154 -12.51 1.98 11.47
N GLY A 155 -12.82 3.27 11.34
CA GLY A 155 -12.40 4.23 12.37
C GLY A 155 -12.95 5.64 12.20
N SER A 156 -12.89 6.41 13.27
CA SER A 156 -13.28 7.82 13.32
C SER A 156 -12.10 8.69 13.76
N GLY A 157 -11.21 9.03 12.82
CA GLY A 157 -10.34 10.21 12.88
C GLY A 157 -9.50 10.49 14.14
N ALA A 158 -9.27 9.52 15.04
CA ALA A 158 -8.58 9.78 16.30
C ALA A 158 -7.06 9.81 16.13
N THR A 159 -6.41 10.78 16.77
CA THR A 159 -4.95 10.79 16.96
C THR A 159 -4.53 9.54 17.74
N ALA A 160 -3.71 8.69 17.13
CA ALA A 160 -3.16 7.50 17.78
C ALA A 160 -1.67 7.71 18.10
N THR A 161 -1.23 7.20 19.24
CA THR A 161 0.19 7.06 19.56
C THR A 161 0.76 5.88 18.78
N ILE A 162 1.88 6.11 18.09
CA ILE A 162 2.57 5.07 17.34
C ILE A 162 3.73 4.54 18.16
N GLU A 163 3.84 3.24 18.24
CA GLU A 163 5.06 2.56 18.70
C GLU A 163 5.81 2.01 17.50
N VAL A 164 7.10 2.33 17.40
CA VAL A 164 8.03 1.76 16.43
C VAL A 164 9.10 1.01 17.21
N ASP A 165 9.22 -0.29 16.96
CA ASP A 165 10.10 -1.22 17.67
C ASP A 165 9.95 -1.14 19.20
N GLY A 166 8.70 -0.96 19.66
CA GLY A 166 8.34 -0.85 21.07
C GLY A 166 8.66 0.50 21.73
N THR A 167 9.07 1.50 20.95
CA THR A 167 9.33 2.87 21.44
C THR A 167 8.29 3.83 20.87
N LEU A 168 7.73 4.70 21.73
CA LEU A 168 6.82 5.75 21.28
C LEU A 168 7.52 6.68 20.29
N SER A 169 6.84 6.97 19.19
CA SER A 169 7.32 7.83 18.12
C SER A 169 6.47 9.10 18.01
N ASN A 170 7.10 10.22 17.66
CA ASN A 170 6.42 11.51 17.42
C ASN A 170 5.84 11.63 16.01
N VAL A 171 5.74 10.52 15.28
CA VAL A 171 5.16 10.48 13.93
C VAL A 171 3.69 10.84 13.99
N THR A 172 3.27 11.77 13.12
CA THR A 172 1.87 12.16 12.98
C THR A 172 1.14 11.20 12.04
N ILE A 173 -0.11 10.87 12.38
CA ILE A 173 -1.02 10.12 11.51
C ILE A 173 -2.05 11.07 10.93
N ASP A 174 -2.07 11.18 9.60
CA ASP A 174 -3.14 11.85 8.87
C ASP A 174 -4.22 10.83 8.54
N ILE A 175 -5.45 11.04 9.03
CA ILE A 175 -6.59 10.18 8.75
C ILE A 175 -7.49 10.87 7.71
N THR A 176 -7.89 10.14 6.67
CA THR A 176 -8.75 10.65 5.60
C THR A 176 -9.86 9.66 5.31
N GLU A 177 -11.10 10.14 5.16
CA GLU A 177 -12.24 9.29 4.78
C GLU A 177 -12.10 8.76 3.35
N GLN A 178 -12.52 7.50 3.13
CA GLN A 178 -12.51 6.88 1.81
C GLN A 178 -13.90 6.94 1.16
N ASN A 179 -13.92 7.36 -0.10
CA ASN A 179 -15.10 7.55 -0.92
C ASN A 179 -15.36 6.30 -1.77
N TYR A 180 -16.58 5.76 -1.65
CA TYR A 180 -17.01 4.60 -2.43
C TYR A 180 -17.46 5.04 -3.83
N LEU A 181 -16.73 4.63 -4.85
CA LEU A 181 -17.14 4.79 -6.25
C LEU A 181 -18.22 3.78 -6.64
N TYR A 182 -18.14 2.58 -6.03
CA TYR A 182 -19.12 1.51 -6.20
C TYR A 182 -19.14 0.64 -4.95
N GLY A 183 -20.33 0.22 -4.52
CA GLY A 183 -20.50 -0.66 -3.37
C GLY A 183 -21.91 -1.24 -3.29
N GLN A 184 -22.02 -2.56 -3.20
CA GLN A 184 -23.29 -3.24 -2.98
C GLN A 184 -23.51 -3.47 -1.46
N GLY A 185 -24.38 -2.69 -0.81
CA GLY A 185 -24.83 -2.94 0.59
C GLY A 185 -25.13 -1.69 1.44
N ASP A 186 -26.06 -1.82 2.38
CA ASP A 186 -26.69 -0.77 3.20
C ASP A 186 -25.83 -0.08 4.28
N ARG A 187 -24.50 -0.23 4.26
CA ARG A 187 -23.63 0.52 5.19
C ARG A 187 -22.40 1.05 4.49
N LYS A 188 -22.42 2.34 4.16
CA LYS A 188 -21.21 3.17 4.14
C LYS A 188 -20.69 3.21 5.59
N ASN A 189 -19.94 2.19 6.01
CA ASN A 189 -19.14 2.31 7.21
C ASN A 189 -18.14 3.45 7.00
N ASN A 190 -17.77 4.17 8.07
CA ASN A 190 -16.71 5.18 8.03
C ASN A 190 -15.37 4.47 7.78
N THR A 191 -15.11 4.14 6.52
CA THR A 191 -13.85 3.58 6.08
C THR A 191 -12.87 4.73 5.91
N VAL A 192 -11.71 4.60 6.54
CA VAL A 192 -10.67 5.62 6.52
C VAL A 192 -9.35 5.03 6.03
N MET A 193 -8.51 5.90 5.49
CA MET A 193 -7.09 5.65 5.28
C MET A 193 -6.28 6.40 6.33
N ALA A 194 -5.23 5.77 6.84
CA ALA A 194 -4.23 6.37 7.71
C ALA A 194 -2.93 6.55 6.93
N ARG A 195 -2.32 7.73 7.00
CA ARG A 195 -1.02 8.05 6.41
C ARG A 195 -0.04 8.45 7.51
N MET A 196 1.10 7.79 7.52
CA MET A 196 2.23 8.11 8.39
C MET A 196 3.39 8.56 7.51
N LYS A 197 4.00 9.71 7.81
CA LYS A 197 5.08 10.31 7.02
C LYS A 197 6.25 10.70 7.91
N GLY A 198 7.46 10.75 7.35
CA GLY A 198 8.67 11.12 8.08
C GLY A 198 9.22 9.99 8.94
N LEU A 199 8.96 8.74 8.53
CA LEU A 199 9.31 7.54 9.29
C LEU A 199 10.81 7.27 9.30
N ASN A 200 11.48 7.51 8.17
CA ASN A 200 12.92 7.27 7.98
C ASN A 200 13.39 5.88 8.45
N ILE A 201 12.59 4.84 8.23
CA ILE A 201 12.89 3.47 8.66
C ILE A 201 13.87 2.84 7.66
N PRO A 202 15.07 2.36 8.06
CA PRO A 202 16.00 1.72 7.14
C PRO A 202 15.39 0.43 6.55
N VAL A 203 15.33 0.33 5.22
CA VAL A 203 14.72 -0.82 4.52
C VAL A 203 15.41 -2.14 4.87
N GLY A 204 16.74 -2.11 5.03
CA GLY A 204 17.54 -3.30 5.36
C GLY A 204 17.51 -3.72 6.83
N LYS A 205 16.64 -3.15 7.66
CA LYS A 205 16.38 -3.59 9.04
C LYS A 205 14.92 -3.98 9.21
N SER A 206 14.67 -5.08 9.91
CA SER A 206 13.32 -5.42 10.34
C SER A 206 12.77 -4.32 11.23
N PHE A 207 11.49 -3.99 11.07
CA PHE A 207 10.78 -3.04 11.94
C PHE A 207 9.43 -3.61 12.36
N SER A 208 8.86 -3.07 13.43
CA SER A 208 7.49 -3.30 13.86
C SER A 208 6.84 -1.98 14.27
N MET A 209 5.71 -1.65 13.63
CA MET A 209 4.92 -0.47 13.92
C MET A 209 3.53 -0.88 14.40
N THR A 210 3.07 -0.29 15.51
CA THR A 210 1.73 -0.54 16.07
C THR A 210 1.03 0.74 16.48
N TRP A 211 -0.27 0.81 16.23
CA TRP A 211 -1.15 1.87 16.72
C TRP A 211 -2.59 1.36 16.83
N LYS A 212 -3.45 2.14 17.47
CA LYS A 212 -4.87 1.85 17.60
C LYS A 212 -5.70 2.89 16.85
N VAL A 213 -6.64 2.43 16.03
CA VAL A 213 -7.57 3.25 15.23
C VAL A 213 -8.88 3.44 15.99
#